data_AF-A0A841C1M3-F1
#
_entry.id   AF-A0A841C1M3-F1
#
_cell.length_a   1.000
_cell.length_b   1.000
_cell.length_c   1.000
_cell.angle_alpha   90.00
_cell.angle_beta   90.00
_cell.angle_gamma   90.00
#
_symmetry.space_group_name_H-M   'P 1'
#
loop_
_entity.id
_entity.type
_entity.pdbx_description
1 polymer ?
#
loop_
_entity_poly.entity_id
_entity_poly.type
_entity_poly.pdbx_seq_one_letter_code
_entity_poly.pdbx_strand_id
1 'polypeptide(L)'
;MTTPSQPAGSAARDSIRSLLQPSGSAGDAIKSLRTLFVWAMLAYVAAILFFEFFRWVLPTGYSSTFASRSANADFTTLTTLALPLVAVLLATVVQPALGIGKLACLAALGLYVFMLFFDGITFLIGLGSVFDGVGSASGSLSVLAYVVIGLFDLVWVVLAGFAVFKIFTAIGGKLNVGNAAPVA
;
A
#
# COMPACT_ATOMS: atom_id res chain seq x y z
N MET A 1 -31.18 -55.20 -3.45
CA MET A 1 -30.28 -54.08 -3.81
C MET A 1 -29.27 -53.97 -2.67
N THR A 2 -28.17 -54.73 -2.75
CA THR A 2 -27.20 -54.90 -1.65
C THR A 2 -25.98 -54.04 -1.91
N THR A 3 -25.76 -53.02 -1.08
CA THR A 3 -24.57 -52.18 -1.08
C THR A 3 -23.31 -53.01 -0.83
N PRO A 4 -22.24 -52.87 -1.63
CA PRO A 4 -21.01 -53.60 -1.41
C PRO A 4 -20.31 -53.11 -0.14
N SER A 5 -20.00 -54.04 0.76
CA SER A 5 -19.25 -53.81 1.99
C SER A 5 -17.81 -53.39 1.65
N GLN A 6 -17.49 -52.12 1.89
CA GLN A 6 -16.16 -51.56 1.75
C GLN A 6 -15.15 -52.32 2.65
N PRO A 7 -14.02 -52.81 2.13
CA PRO A 7 -13.11 -53.66 2.89
C PRO A 7 -12.48 -52.87 4.05
N ALA A 8 -12.58 -53.40 5.28
CA ALA A 8 -12.08 -52.81 6.52
C ALA A 8 -10.61 -52.35 6.48
N GLY A 9 -9.82 -52.86 5.53
CA GLY A 9 -8.43 -52.48 5.32
C GLY A 9 -8.18 -51.14 4.61
N SER A 10 -9.19 -50.46 4.06
CA SER A 10 -9.01 -49.11 3.48
C SER A 10 -9.07 -48.02 4.56
N ALA A 11 -10.05 -48.10 5.47
CA ALA A 11 -10.21 -47.15 6.57
C ALA A 11 -9.00 -47.13 7.52
N ALA A 12 -8.40 -48.30 7.80
CA ALA A 12 -7.19 -48.40 8.62
C ALA A 12 -5.96 -47.77 7.93
N ARG A 13 -5.84 -47.91 6.60
CA ARG A 13 -4.76 -47.29 5.82
C ARG A 13 -4.87 -45.77 5.76
N ASP A 14 -6.09 -45.25 5.62
CA ASP A 14 -6.32 -43.80 5.59
C ASP A 14 -6.07 -43.15 6.96
N SER A 15 -6.39 -43.86 8.05
CA SER A 15 -6.10 -43.44 9.42
C SER A 15 -4.60 -43.38 9.70
N ILE A 16 -3.84 -44.39 9.28
CA ILE A 16 -2.37 -44.42 9.42
C ILE A 16 -1.72 -43.32 8.55
N ARG A 17 -2.24 -43.08 7.34
CA ARG A 17 -1.76 -42.01 6.45
C ARG A 17 -2.05 -40.61 7.03
N SER A 18 -3.18 -40.45 7.72
CA SER A 18 -3.53 -39.24 8.47
C SER A 18 -2.65 -39.03 9.70
N LEU A 19 -2.22 -40.10 10.39
CA LEU A 19 -1.33 -40.03 11.55
C LEU A 19 0.14 -39.77 11.17
N LEU A 20 0.53 -40.16 9.95
CA LEU A 20 1.86 -39.90 9.38
C LEU A 20 1.97 -38.53 8.71
N GLN A 21 0.86 -37.79 8.56
CA GLN A 21 0.90 -36.40 8.09
C GLN A 21 1.35 -35.51 9.25
N PRO A 22 2.53 -34.87 9.16
CA PRO A 22 2.95 -33.91 10.17
C PRO A 22 1.93 -32.79 10.25
N SER A 23 1.47 -32.47 11.47
CA SER A 23 0.37 -31.55 11.80
C SER A 23 0.63 -30.07 11.46
N GLY A 24 1.68 -29.77 10.70
CA GLY A 24 1.95 -28.47 10.12
C GLY A 24 2.82 -28.67 8.89
N SER A 25 2.25 -28.47 7.71
CA SER A 25 3.08 -28.47 6.50
C SER A 25 4.00 -27.25 6.56
N ALA A 26 5.27 -27.39 6.13
CA ALA A 26 6.17 -26.24 6.02
C ALA A 26 5.57 -25.10 5.17
N GLY A 27 4.63 -25.42 4.28
CA GLY A 27 3.85 -24.46 3.50
C GLY A 27 2.96 -23.54 4.33
N ASP A 28 2.38 -24.02 5.43
CA ASP A 28 1.50 -23.22 6.30
C ASP A 28 2.29 -22.21 7.14
N ALA A 29 3.47 -22.60 7.63
CA ALA A 29 4.39 -21.70 8.33
C ALA A 29 4.87 -20.56 7.42
N ILE A 30 5.23 -20.87 6.17
CA ILE A 30 5.65 -19.87 5.17
C ILE A 30 4.49 -18.93 4.80
N LYS A 31 3.26 -19.44 4.70
CA LYS A 31 2.07 -18.65 4.38
C LYS A 31 1.70 -17.67 5.51
N SER A 32 1.82 -18.11 6.76
CA SER A 32 1.63 -17.25 7.94
C SER A 32 2.67 -16.13 7.98
N LEU A 33 3.94 -16.47 7.78
CA LEU A 33 5.03 -15.49 7.78
C LEU A 33 4.86 -14.46 6.65
N ARG A 34 4.45 -14.89 5.46
CA ARG A 34 4.17 -14.00 4.32
C ARG A 34 3.07 -12.99 4.63
N THR A 35 2.02 -13.42 5.33
CA THR A 35 0.93 -12.53 5.77
C THR A 35 1.44 -11.46 6.71
N LEU A 36 2.29 -11.82 7.68
CA LEU A 36 2.88 -10.87 8.62
C LEU A 36 3.78 -9.85 7.92
N PHE A 37 4.60 -10.28 6.96
CA PHE A 37 5.45 -9.37 6.19
C PHE A 37 4.65 -8.36 5.36
N VAL A 38 3.56 -8.78 4.71
CA VAL A 38 2.68 -7.87 3.95
C VAL A 38 2.14 -6.78 4.88
N TRP A 39 1.62 -7.17 6.05
CA TRP A 39 1.11 -6.20 7.01
C TRP A 39 2.20 -5.32 7.61
N ALA A 40 3.38 -5.88 7.91
CA ALA A 40 4.50 -5.11 8.43
C ALA A 40 4.96 -4.04 7.43
N MET A 41 5.04 -4.37 6.13
CA MET A 41 5.39 -3.41 5.08
C MET A 41 4.35 -2.29 4.97
N LEU A 42 3.06 -2.63 4.96
CA LEU A 42 1.99 -1.63 4.90
C LEU A 42 1.95 -0.76 6.15
N ALA A 43 2.10 -1.36 7.33
CA ALA A 43 2.14 -0.65 8.62
C ALA A 43 3.36 0.26 8.72
N TYR A 44 4.53 -0.17 8.22
CA TYR A 44 5.73 0.65 8.20
C TYR A 44 5.55 1.91 7.34
N VAL A 45 4.97 1.76 6.14
CA VAL A 45 4.66 2.91 5.28
C VAL A 45 3.63 3.82 5.94
N ALA A 46 2.58 3.26 6.56
CA ALA A 46 1.59 4.03 7.29
C ALA A 46 2.22 4.83 8.45
N ALA A 47 3.16 4.24 9.18
CA ALA A 47 3.88 4.90 10.26
C ALA A 47 4.73 6.07 9.74
N ILE A 48 5.45 5.89 8.63
CA ILE A 48 6.22 6.99 7.99
C ILE A 48 5.28 8.14 7.65
N LEU A 49 4.20 7.88 6.91
CA LEU A 49 3.23 8.92 6.52
C LEU A 49 2.62 9.61 7.73
N PHE A 50 2.36 8.87 8.80
CA PHE A 50 1.85 9.42 10.06
C PHE A 50 2.85 10.39 10.68
N PHE A 51 4.11 9.99 10.88
CA PHE A 51 5.13 10.88 11.45
C PHE A 51 5.43 12.07 10.55
N GLU A 52 5.39 11.88 9.24
CA GLU A 52 5.59 12.93 8.25
C GLU A 52 4.46 13.97 8.31
N PHE A 53 3.21 13.52 8.49
CA PHE A 53 2.08 14.41 8.75
C PHE A 53 2.28 15.25 10.01
N PHE A 54 2.74 14.65 11.12
CA PHE A 54 3.06 15.42 12.33
C PHE A 54 4.22 16.39 12.12
N ARG A 55 5.25 16.01 11.38
CA ARG A 55 6.38 16.89 11.05
C ARG A 55 5.93 18.09 10.22
N TRP A 56 4.95 17.90 9.35
CA TRP A 56 4.36 18.97 8.55
C TRP A 56 3.49 19.92 9.39
N VAL A 57 2.59 19.36 10.21
CA VAL A 57 1.65 20.12 11.04
C VAL A 57 2.36 20.85 12.18
N LEU A 58 3.27 20.18 12.89
CA LEU A 58 3.90 20.73 14.09
C LEU A 58 5.04 21.69 13.71
N PRO A 59 5.14 22.86 14.37
CA PRO A 59 6.28 23.75 14.18
C PRO A 59 7.55 23.11 14.75
N THR A 60 8.57 22.95 13.92
CA THR A 60 9.87 22.37 14.31
C THR A 60 10.91 23.42 14.72
N GLY A 61 10.57 24.71 14.69
CA GLY A 61 11.44 25.80 15.12
C GLY A 61 10.80 27.19 15.05
N TYR A 62 11.40 28.15 15.78
CA TYR A 62 10.88 29.52 15.99
C TYR A 62 10.69 30.35 14.72
N SER A 63 11.35 30.00 13.60
CA SER A 63 11.29 30.76 12.34
C SER A 63 10.72 29.96 11.16
N SER A 64 10.15 28.77 11.40
CA SER A 64 9.58 27.94 10.33
C SER A 64 8.16 28.39 9.96
N THR A 65 7.99 28.93 8.76
CA THR A 65 6.66 29.20 8.20
C THR A 65 6.01 27.89 7.73
N PHE A 66 4.67 27.85 7.74
CA PHE A 66 3.93 26.69 7.25
C PHE A 66 4.23 26.40 5.77
N ALA A 67 4.36 27.44 4.95
CA ALA A 67 4.72 27.31 3.55
C ALA A 67 6.10 26.67 3.35
N SER A 68 7.10 27.08 4.16
CA SER A 68 8.42 26.46 4.14
C SER A 68 8.38 24.98 4.56
N ARG A 69 7.57 24.61 5.56
CA ARG A 69 7.39 23.19 5.93
C ARG A 69 6.72 22.38 4.81
N SER A 70 5.74 22.95 4.13
CA SER A 70 5.08 22.30 2.99
C SER A 70 6.03 22.09 1.81
N ALA A 71 6.94 23.03 1.53
CA ALA A 71 7.95 22.86 0.48
C ALA A 71 8.99 21.77 0.79
N ASN A 72 9.14 21.40 2.07
CA ASN A 72 10.06 20.37 2.53
C ASN A 72 9.36 19.10 3.00
N ALA A 73 8.05 18.97 2.82
CA ALA A 73 7.32 17.76 3.16
C ALA A 73 7.57 16.71 2.08
N ASP A 74 7.88 15.49 2.49
CA ASP A 74 8.26 14.40 1.60
C ASP A 74 7.38 13.18 1.89
N PHE A 75 6.15 13.24 1.37
CA PHE A 75 5.19 12.14 1.46
C PHE A 75 5.46 11.05 0.41
N THR A 76 6.32 11.35 -0.58
CA THR A 76 6.47 10.59 -1.83
C THR A 76 7.91 10.12 -2.05
N THR A 77 8.49 9.49 -1.04
CA THR A 77 9.80 8.83 -1.19
C THR A 77 9.70 7.54 -2.01
N LEU A 78 10.81 7.15 -2.65
CA LEU A 78 10.91 5.85 -3.32
C LEU A 78 10.51 4.69 -2.40
N THR A 79 10.86 4.78 -1.12
CA THR A 79 10.54 3.76 -0.12
C THR A 79 9.04 3.70 0.18
N THR A 80 8.38 4.84 0.40
CA THR A 80 6.93 4.89 0.64
C THR A 80 6.13 4.49 -0.59
N LEU A 81 6.67 4.72 -1.79
CA LEU A 81 6.03 4.37 -3.05
C LEU A 81 6.22 2.89 -3.44
N ALA A 82 7.42 2.34 -3.26
CA ALA A 82 7.74 0.96 -3.66
C ALA A 82 7.23 -0.10 -2.66
N LEU A 83 7.27 0.17 -1.35
CA LEU A 83 6.91 -0.82 -0.34
C LEU A 83 5.46 -1.33 -0.42
N PRO A 84 4.43 -0.47 -0.59
CA PRO A 84 3.06 -0.93 -0.72
C PRO A 84 2.86 -1.77 -1.99
N LEU A 85 3.54 -1.41 -3.08
CA LEU A 85 3.52 -2.16 -4.33
C LEU A 85 4.14 -3.55 -4.15
N VAL A 86 5.30 -3.64 -3.48
CA VAL A 86 5.93 -4.92 -3.15
C VAL A 86 5.04 -5.77 -2.25
N ALA A 87 4.40 -5.17 -1.24
CA ALA A 87 3.47 -5.87 -0.36
C ALA A 87 2.28 -6.46 -1.13
N VAL A 88 1.73 -5.71 -2.09
CA VAL A 88 0.65 -6.18 -2.97
C VAL A 88 1.14 -7.32 -3.87
N LEU A 89 2.31 -7.20 -4.51
CA LEU A 89 2.88 -8.27 -5.33
C LEU A 89 3.10 -9.54 -4.49
N LEU A 90 3.62 -9.41 -3.28
CA LEU A 90 3.86 -10.52 -2.36
C LEU A 90 2.55 -11.22 -1.94
N ALA A 91 1.46 -10.45 -1.78
CA ALA A 91 0.15 -10.97 -1.40
C ALA A 91 -0.58 -11.67 -2.57
N THR A 92 -0.33 -11.23 -3.81
CA THR A 92 -1.19 -11.54 -4.97
C THR A 92 -0.50 -12.37 -6.05
N VAL A 93 0.78 -12.13 -6.32
CA VAL A 93 1.53 -12.76 -7.42
C VAL A 93 2.28 -14.00 -6.95
N VAL A 94 2.72 -14.06 -5.68
CA VAL A 94 3.38 -15.24 -5.13
C VAL A 94 2.34 -16.31 -4.82
N GLN A 95 2.29 -17.38 -5.60
CA GLN A 95 1.34 -18.47 -5.38
C GLN A 95 1.62 -19.23 -4.06
N PRO A 96 0.58 -19.74 -3.39
CA PRO A 96 -0.86 -19.51 -3.65
C PRO A 96 -1.29 -18.11 -3.20
N ALA A 97 -2.11 -17.41 -3.99
CA ALA A 97 -2.61 -16.08 -3.66
C ALA A 97 -3.31 -16.10 -2.29
N LEU A 98 -2.97 -15.16 -1.40
CA LEU A 98 -3.55 -15.14 -0.07
C LEU A 98 -5.01 -14.69 -0.16
N GLY A 99 -5.88 -15.27 0.68
CA GLY A 99 -7.24 -14.75 0.89
C GLY A 99 -7.27 -13.28 1.35
N ILE A 100 -6.15 -12.78 1.89
CA ILE A 100 -5.97 -11.39 2.32
C ILE A 100 -5.56 -10.42 1.21
N GLY A 101 -5.29 -10.93 -0.01
CA GLY A 101 -4.78 -10.12 -1.12
C GLY A 101 -5.67 -8.92 -1.45
N LYS A 102 -7.01 -9.09 -1.38
CA LYS A 102 -7.96 -7.99 -1.59
C LYS A 102 -7.83 -6.89 -0.53
N LEU A 103 -7.66 -7.28 0.73
CA LEU A 103 -7.54 -6.35 1.85
C LEU A 103 -6.21 -5.60 1.81
N ALA A 104 -5.11 -6.29 1.48
CA ALA A 104 -3.80 -5.69 1.28
C ALA A 104 -3.80 -4.68 0.12
N CYS A 105 -4.44 -5.00 -1.01
CA CYS A 105 -4.63 -4.06 -2.11
C CYS A 105 -5.44 -2.83 -1.70
N LEU A 106 -6.51 -3.00 -0.92
CA LEU A 106 -7.34 -1.89 -0.48
C LEU A 106 -6.59 -0.98 0.50
N ALA A 107 -5.82 -1.57 1.42
CA ALA A 107 -4.94 -0.83 2.31
C ALA A 107 -3.86 -0.05 1.51
N ALA A 108 -3.20 -0.68 0.55
CA ALA A 108 -2.21 -0.03 -0.31
C ALA A 108 -2.83 1.11 -1.13
N LEU A 109 -4.02 0.91 -1.72
CA LEU A 109 -4.76 1.98 -2.40
C LEU A 109 -5.06 3.15 -1.47
N GLY A 110 -5.49 2.88 -0.23
CA GLY A 110 -5.70 3.90 0.78
C GLY A 110 -4.42 4.71 1.06
N LEU A 111 -3.27 4.05 1.16
CA LEU A 111 -1.98 4.72 1.33
C LEU A 111 -1.61 5.60 0.12
N TYR A 112 -1.80 5.11 -1.11
CA TYR A 112 -1.54 5.93 -2.31
C TYR A 112 -2.47 7.14 -2.43
N VAL A 113 -3.74 6.99 -2.06
CA VAL A 113 -4.69 8.12 -2.01
C VAL A 113 -4.23 9.13 -0.96
N PHE A 114 -3.78 8.67 0.21
CA PHE A 114 -3.24 9.54 1.26
C PHE A 114 -2.00 10.29 0.76
N MET A 115 -1.03 9.59 0.16
CA MET A 115 0.17 10.21 -0.43
C MET A 115 -0.22 11.26 -1.46
N LEU A 116 -1.06 10.91 -2.43
CA LEU A 116 -1.46 11.82 -3.51
C LEU A 116 -2.15 13.09 -2.97
N PHE A 117 -3.01 12.93 -1.97
CA PHE A 117 -3.73 14.04 -1.37
C PHE A 117 -2.80 14.98 -0.60
N PHE A 118 -1.99 14.44 0.31
CA PHE A 118 -1.10 15.26 1.13
C PHE A 118 0.02 15.87 0.32
N ASP A 119 0.65 15.09 -0.56
CA ASP A 119 1.72 15.56 -1.44
C ASP A 119 1.23 16.65 -2.39
N GLY A 120 0.04 16.48 -2.97
CA GLY A 120 -0.58 17.51 -3.80
C GLY A 120 -0.82 18.81 -3.04
N ILE A 121 -1.35 18.73 -1.82
CA ILE A 121 -1.59 19.91 -0.97
C ILE A 121 -0.28 20.57 -0.55
N THR A 122 0.72 19.79 -0.12
CA THR A 122 2.01 20.35 0.29
C THR A 122 2.78 20.93 -0.88
N PHE A 123 2.66 20.34 -2.06
CA PHE A 123 3.17 20.91 -3.31
C PHE A 123 2.54 22.28 -3.62
N LEU A 124 1.20 22.37 -3.58
CA LEU A 124 0.45 23.61 -3.81
C LEU A 124 0.82 24.72 -2.82
N ILE A 125 0.93 24.38 -1.53
CA ILE A 125 1.27 25.35 -0.48
C ILE A 125 2.75 25.72 -0.53
N GLY A 126 3.63 24.75 -0.77
CA GLY A 126 5.08 24.93 -0.86
C GLY A 126 5.48 25.82 -2.03
N LEU A 127 4.70 25.79 -3.13
CA LEU A 127 4.87 26.67 -4.29
C LEU A 127 5.01 28.14 -3.85
N GLY A 128 4.13 28.64 -2.98
CA GLY A 128 4.19 30.02 -2.49
C GLY A 128 5.52 30.39 -1.85
N SER A 129 6.09 29.50 -1.03
CA SER A 129 7.39 29.76 -0.38
C SER A 129 8.58 29.72 -1.33
N VAL A 130 8.49 28.94 -2.40
CA VAL A 130 9.57 28.80 -3.38
C VAL A 130 9.59 30.00 -4.34
N PHE A 131 8.42 30.54 -4.68
CA PHE A 131 8.29 31.76 -5.49
C PHE A 131 8.75 33.03 -4.78
N ASP A 132 8.64 33.11 -3.45
CA ASP A 132 9.19 34.23 -2.66
C ASP A 132 10.72 34.34 -2.75
N GLY A 133 11.42 33.26 -3.16
CA GLY A 133 12.88 33.22 -3.34
C GLY A 133 13.38 33.69 -4.72
N VAL A 134 12.50 34.17 -5.61
CA VAL A 134 12.86 34.51 -7.00
C VAL A 134 13.48 35.92 -7.07
N GLY A 135 14.79 35.99 -6.81
CA GLY A 135 15.60 37.21 -7.01
C GLY A 135 16.85 37.01 -7.85
N SER A 136 17.15 35.76 -8.24
CA SER A 136 18.38 35.37 -8.92
C SER A 136 18.14 34.24 -9.94
N ALA A 137 19.06 34.06 -10.88
CA ALA A 137 19.02 32.94 -11.84
C ALA A 137 18.99 31.56 -11.16
N SER A 138 19.63 31.43 -9.98
CA SER A 138 19.58 30.20 -9.18
C SER A 138 18.19 29.98 -8.56
N GLY A 139 17.51 31.03 -8.09
CA GLY A 139 16.15 30.93 -7.53
C GLY A 139 15.14 30.44 -8.57
N SER A 140 15.22 30.96 -9.81
CA SER A 140 14.34 30.50 -10.90
C SER A 140 14.56 29.03 -11.26
N LEU A 141 15.81 28.54 -11.23
CA LEU A 141 16.11 27.12 -11.43
C LEU A 141 15.57 26.26 -10.28
N SER A 142 15.66 26.72 -9.03
CA SER A 142 15.07 26.02 -7.88
C SER A 142 13.55 25.90 -8.00
N VAL A 143 12.87 26.95 -8.45
CA VAL A 143 11.41 26.92 -8.69
C VAL A 143 11.07 25.94 -9.79
N LEU A 144 11.81 25.99 -10.91
CA LEU A 144 11.59 25.06 -12.02
C LEU A 144 11.82 23.61 -11.59
N ALA A 145 12.90 23.34 -10.86
CA ALA A 145 13.19 22.01 -10.33
C ALA A 145 12.08 21.54 -9.37
N TYR A 146 11.61 22.40 -8.47
CA TYR A 146 10.52 22.10 -7.55
C TYR A 146 9.24 21.71 -8.29
N VAL A 147 8.84 22.50 -9.29
CA VAL A 147 7.63 22.25 -10.09
C VAL A 147 7.77 20.97 -10.91
N VAL A 148 8.89 20.80 -11.62
CA VAL A 148 9.09 19.64 -12.50
C VAL A 148 9.19 18.35 -11.69
N ILE A 149 10.02 18.32 -10.64
CA ILE A 149 10.19 17.12 -9.81
C ILE A 149 8.90 16.79 -9.07
N GLY A 150 8.24 17.78 -8.45
CA GLY A 150 6.97 17.54 -7.76
C GLY A 150 5.87 17.02 -8.67
N LEU A 151 5.80 17.48 -9.93
CA LEU A 151 4.88 16.90 -10.92
C LEU A 151 5.24 15.45 -11.28
N PHE A 152 6.52 15.13 -11.43
CA PHE A 152 6.95 13.75 -11.64
C PHE A 152 6.59 12.85 -10.47
N ASP A 153 6.76 13.32 -9.23
CA ASP A 153 6.43 12.57 -8.02
C ASP A 153 4.93 12.25 -7.95
N LEU A 154 4.08 13.25 -8.23
CA LEU A 154 2.63 13.04 -8.33
C LEU A 154 2.26 12.01 -9.41
N VAL A 155 2.88 12.09 -10.58
CA VAL A 155 2.67 11.12 -11.67
C VAL A 155 3.08 9.71 -11.24
N TRP A 156 4.20 9.57 -10.53
CA TRP A 156 4.67 8.29 -10.03
C TRP A 156 3.69 7.66 -9.03
N VAL A 157 3.13 8.45 -8.11
CA VAL A 157 2.12 7.97 -7.15
C VAL A 157 0.87 7.50 -7.86
N VAL A 158 0.39 8.26 -8.84
CA VAL A 158 -0.76 7.88 -9.65
C VAL A 158 -0.50 6.57 -10.39
N LEU A 159 0.68 6.42 -11.00
CA LEU A 159 1.05 5.22 -11.74
C LEU A 159 1.14 3.98 -10.83
N ALA A 160 1.74 4.12 -9.64
CA ALA A 160 1.83 3.05 -8.66
C ALA A 160 0.46 2.64 -8.11
N GLY A 161 -0.37 3.63 -7.75
CA GLY A 161 -1.75 3.40 -7.35
C GLY A 161 -2.57 2.72 -8.45
N PHE A 162 -2.39 3.13 -9.71
CA PHE A 162 -3.03 2.50 -10.86
C PHE A 162 -2.57 1.05 -11.07
N ALA A 163 -1.29 0.74 -10.89
CA ALA A 163 -0.79 -0.63 -10.95
C ALA A 163 -1.46 -1.52 -9.89
N VAL A 164 -1.56 -1.05 -8.64
CA VAL A 164 -2.28 -1.77 -7.57
C VAL A 164 -3.77 -1.91 -7.88
N PHE A 165 -4.40 -0.88 -8.43
CA PHE A 165 -5.80 -0.93 -8.85
C PHE A 165 -6.03 -1.99 -9.94
N LYS A 166 -5.15 -2.06 -10.94
CA LYS A 166 -5.20 -3.10 -11.99
C LYS A 166 -5.05 -4.49 -11.38
N ILE A 167 -4.16 -4.67 -10.41
CA ILE A 167 -4.01 -5.94 -9.68
C ILE A 167 -5.30 -6.26 -8.90
N PHE A 168 -5.88 -5.30 -8.19
CA PHE A 168 -7.13 -5.48 -7.43
C PHE A 168 -8.30 -5.93 -8.32
N THR A 169 -8.48 -5.28 -9.47
CA THR A 169 -9.54 -5.65 -10.43
C THR A 169 -9.29 -7.02 -11.06
N ALA A 170 -8.04 -7.39 -11.36
CA ALA A 170 -7.67 -8.70 -11.89
C ALA A 170 -8.01 -9.87 -10.95
N ILE A 171 -7.99 -9.63 -9.62
CA ILE A 171 -8.33 -10.65 -8.60
C ILE A 171 -9.85 -10.66 -8.30
N GLY A 172 -10.67 -9.99 -9.12
CA GLY A 172 -12.12 -9.91 -8.95
C GLY A 172 -12.54 -9.06 -7.75
N GLY A 173 -11.78 -8.03 -7.40
CA GLY A 173 -12.23 -6.98 -6.49
C GLY A 173 -13.31 -6.13 -7.15
N LYS A 174 -14.55 -6.19 -6.67
CA LYS A 174 -15.59 -5.21 -7.01
C LYS A 174 -15.57 -4.13 -5.92
N LEU A 175 -15.44 -2.86 -6.31
CA LEU A 175 -15.82 -1.77 -5.42
C LEU A 175 -17.34 -1.91 -5.25
N ASN A 176 -17.78 -2.37 -4.09
CA ASN A 176 -19.20 -2.40 -3.76
C ASN A 176 -19.61 -0.94 -3.50
N VAL A 177 -19.74 -0.15 -4.58
CA VAL A 177 -20.40 1.15 -4.53
C VAL A 177 -21.82 0.80 -4.16
N GLY A 178 -22.18 1.05 -2.91
CA GLY A 178 -23.43 0.55 -2.33
C GLY A 178 -24.59 0.82 -3.27
N ASN A 179 -25.26 -0.27 -3.70
CA ASN A 179 -26.66 -0.17 -4.05
C ASN A 179 -27.37 0.32 -2.77
N ALA A 180 -27.47 1.63 -2.60
CA ALA A 180 -28.57 2.22 -1.86
C ALA A 180 -29.82 1.81 -2.63
N ALA A 181 -30.38 0.66 -2.26
CA ALA A 181 -31.72 0.30 -2.70
C ALA A 181 -32.64 1.48 -2.32
N PRO A 182 -33.50 1.96 -3.23
CA PRO A 182 -34.52 2.91 -2.84
C PRO A 182 -35.39 2.22 -1.77
N VAL A 183 -35.42 2.82 -0.58
CA VAL A 183 -36.40 2.47 0.45
C VAL A 183 -37.76 2.83 -0.16
N ALA A 184 -38.56 1.80 -0.42
CA ALA A 184 -39.92 1.91 -0.93
C ALA A 184 -40.85 2.58 0.09
#